data_AF-A0A0Q4BFE7-F1
#
_entry.id   AF-A0A0Q4BFE7-F1
#
_cell.length_a   1.000
_cell.length_b   1.000
_cell.length_c   1.000
_cell.angle_alpha   90.00
_cell.angle_beta   90.00
_cell.angle_gamma   90.00
#
_symmetry.space_group_name_H-M   'P 1'
#
loop_
_entity.id
_entity.type
_entity.pdbx_description
1 polymer ?
#
loop_
_entity_poly.entity_id
_entity_poly.type
_entity_poly.pdbx_seq_one_letter_code
_entity_poly.pdbx_strand_id
1 'polypeptide(L)'
;MSLAMSKPVQVERAAPLSISMLVAGIAMVIAAILAMYDVAFTEMGNWDWWVLIIGALAAVVGGIWLASYVMNVRKFRKLIAKPSKAAFIKELDDLEYLAWRLPMKFENELMAKKKHFGLK
;
A
#
# COMPACT_ATOMS: atom_id res chain seq x y z
N MET A 1 -28.65 -2.80 4.49
CA MET A 1 -27.86 -3.47 5.55
C MET A 1 -26.63 -4.04 4.86
N SER A 2 -25.55 -3.26 4.78
CA SER A 2 -24.30 -3.72 4.18
C SER A 2 -23.56 -4.51 5.25
N LEU A 3 -23.43 -5.82 5.03
CA LEU A 3 -22.62 -6.70 5.87
C LEU A 3 -21.19 -6.17 5.83
N ALA A 4 -20.69 -5.66 6.95
CA ALA A 4 -19.27 -5.40 7.13
C ALA A 4 -18.53 -6.75 7.08
N MET A 5 -18.29 -7.26 5.89
CA MET A 5 -17.46 -8.43 5.69
C MET A 5 -16.03 -8.04 6.05
N SER A 6 -15.40 -8.84 6.92
CA SER A 6 -13.98 -8.68 7.23
C SER A 6 -13.17 -8.72 5.94
N LYS A 7 -12.41 -7.65 5.67
CA LYS A 7 -11.57 -7.58 4.47
C LYS A 7 -10.47 -8.63 4.53
N PRO A 8 -10.01 -9.15 3.37
CA PRO A 8 -8.88 -10.06 3.35
C PRO A 8 -7.63 -9.39 3.93
N VAL A 9 -6.83 -10.16 4.66
CA VAL A 9 -5.63 -9.69 5.38
C VAL A 9 -4.66 -8.94 4.45
N GLN A 10 -4.60 -9.33 3.18
CA GLN A 10 -3.78 -8.66 2.16
C GLN A 10 -4.14 -7.18 1.98
N VAL A 11 -5.43 -6.83 2.05
CA VAL A 11 -5.91 -5.44 1.92
C VAL A 11 -5.69 -4.68 3.22
N GLU A 12 -5.97 -5.30 4.36
CA GLU A 12 -5.83 -4.67 5.67
C GLU A 12 -4.37 -4.39 6.03
N ARG A 13 -3.47 -5.30 5.66
CA ARG A 13 -2.03 -5.22 5.88
C ARG A 13 -1.28 -4.78 4.61
N ALA A 14 -1.94 -4.20 3.63
CA ALA A 14 -1.31 -3.78 2.36
C ALA A 14 -0.10 -2.85 2.57
N ALA A 15 -0.20 -1.90 3.50
CA ALA A 15 0.90 -1.00 3.86
C ALA A 15 2.11 -1.76 4.45
N PRO A 16 1.99 -2.50 5.58
CA PRO A 16 3.14 -3.20 6.13
C PRO A 16 3.69 -4.27 5.19
N LEU A 17 2.86 -4.93 4.37
CA LEU A 17 3.34 -5.92 3.39
C LEU A 17 4.19 -5.28 2.29
N SER A 18 3.70 -4.19 1.67
CA SER A 18 4.46 -3.50 0.61
C SER A 18 5.76 -2.88 1.14
N ILE A 19 5.74 -2.31 2.36
CA ILE A 19 6.94 -1.80 3.03
C ILE A 19 7.91 -2.94 3.31
N SER A 20 7.45 -4.07 3.86
CA SER A 20 8.32 -5.20 4.19
C SER A 20 8.99 -5.76 2.95
N MET A 21 8.23 -5.92 1.86
CA MET A 21 8.76 -6.41 0.59
C MET A 21 9.77 -5.45 -0.04
N LEU A 22 9.50 -4.14 0.02
CA LEU A 22 10.44 -3.11 -0.43
C LEU A 22 11.74 -3.14 0.39
N VAL A 23 11.64 -3.15 1.72
CA VAL A 23 12.79 -3.15 2.62
C VAL A 23 13.61 -4.44 2.46
N ALA A 24 12.95 -5.60 2.35
CA ALA A 24 13.62 -6.87 2.11
C ALA A 24 14.35 -6.88 0.76
N GLY A 25 13.71 -6.38 -0.31
CA GLY A 25 14.35 -6.26 -1.62
C GLY A 25 15.57 -5.35 -1.60
N ILE A 26 15.46 -4.19 -0.95
CA ILE A 26 16.59 -3.25 -0.78
C ILE A 26 17.72 -3.90 0.03
N ALA A 27 17.39 -4.59 1.12
CA ALA A 27 18.38 -5.27 1.95
C ALA A 27 19.12 -6.37 1.16
N MET A 28 18.41 -7.13 0.33
CA MET A 28 19.03 -8.12 -0.57
C MET A 28 19.97 -7.47 -1.59
N VAL A 29 19.58 -6.35 -2.18
CA VAL A 29 20.45 -5.60 -3.12
C VAL A 29 21.71 -5.12 -2.41
N ILE A 30 21.59 -4.56 -1.21
CA ILE A 30 22.74 -4.11 -0.42
C ILE A 30 23.65 -5.30 -0.09
N ALA A 31 23.09 -6.42 0.38
CA ALA A 31 23.86 -7.61 0.72
C ALA A 31 24.63 -8.15 -0.50
N ALA A 32 23.99 -8.23 -1.67
CA ALA A 32 24.63 -8.67 -2.90
C ALA A 32 25.75 -7.73 -3.35
N ILE A 33 25.55 -6.41 -3.24
CA ILE A 33 26.61 -5.43 -3.55
C ILE A 33 27.79 -5.63 -2.59
N LEU A 34 27.55 -5.76 -1.29
CA LEU A 34 28.63 -5.99 -0.31
C LEU A 34 29.39 -7.30 -0.57
N ALA A 35 28.72 -8.35 -1.03
CA ALA A 35 29.34 -9.62 -1.44
C ALA A 35 30.25 -9.43 -2.66
N MET A 36 29.77 -8.75 -3.69
CA MET A 36 30.53 -8.49 -4.93
C MET A 36 31.81 -7.66 -4.71
N TYR A 37 31.86 -6.83 -3.67
CA TYR A 37 33.03 -6.03 -3.31
C TYR A 37 33.93 -6.70 -2.25
N ASP A 38 33.70 -7.99 -1.96
CA ASP A 38 34.42 -8.75 -0.94
C ASP A 38 34.39 -8.12 0.47
N VAL A 39 33.33 -7.37 0.79
CA VAL A 39 33.18 -6.69 2.10
C VAL A 39 32.48 -7.60 3.12
N ALA A 40 31.42 -8.30 2.70
CA ALA A 40 30.63 -9.19 3.56
C ALA A 40 29.87 -10.22 2.72
N PHE A 41 29.52 -11.39 3.29
CA PHE A 41 28.79 -12.47 2.58
C PHE A 41 29.56 -13.08 1.39
N THR A 42 30.89 -13.04 1.41
CA THR A 42 31.79 -13.53 0.34
C THR A 42 31.64 -15.01 0.02
N GLU A 43 31.06 -15.79 0.94
CA GLU A 43 30.76 -17.22 0.75
C GLU A 43 29.67 -17.50 -0.30
N MET A 44 28.95 -16.46 -0.77
CA MET A 44 27.88 -16.58 -1.77
C MET A 44 28.41 -16.85 -3.20
N GLY A 45 29.62 -16.39 -3.52
CA GLY A 45 30.27 -16.61 -4.82
C GLY A 45 29.37 -16.27 -6.00
N ASN A 46 29.11 -17.24 -6.89
CA ASN A 46 28.31 -16.99 -8.10
C ASN A 46 26.83 -16.64 -7.85
N TRP A 47 26.34 -16.77 -6.61
CA TRP A 47 24.96 -16.40 -6.25
C TRP A 47 24.74 -14.90 -6.14
N ASP A 48 25.80 -14.09 -6.03
CA ASP A 48 25.71 -12.64 -5.84
C ASP A 48 24.83 -11.97 -6.91
N TRP A 49 25.02 -12.36 -8.18
CA TRP A 49 24.23 -11.86 -9.30
C TRP A 49 22.75 -12.23 -9.21
N TRP A 50 22.43 -13.44 -8.77
CA TRP A 50 21.04 -13.88 -8.60
C TRP A 50 20.35 -13.16 -7.45
N VAL A 51 21.04 -13.00 -6.31
CA VAL A 51 20.52 -12.25 -5.16
C VAL A 51 20.29 -10.80 -5.52
N LEU A 52 21.21 -10.19 -6.29
CA LEU A 52 21.07 -8.82 -6.79
C LEU A 52 19.82 -8.66 -7.67
N ILE A 53 19.62 -9.56 -8.65
CA ILE A 53 18.48 -9.51 -9.56
C ILE A 53 17.16 -9.69 -8.80
N ILE A 54 17.08 -10.69 -7.92
CA ILE A 54 15.86 -10.98 -7.14
C ILE A 54 15.56 -9.82 -6.19
N GLY A 55 16.58 -9.30 -5.50
CA GLY A 55 16.43 -8.15 -4.60
C GLY A 55 15.93 -6.91 -5.33
N ALA A 56 16.51 -6.62 -6.50
CA ALA A 56 16.11 -5.48 -7.32
C ALA A 56 14.65 -5.62 -7.79
N LEU A 57 14.25 -6.78 -8.28
CA LEU A 57 12.86 -7.05 -8.68
C LEU A 57 11.89 -6.92 -7.50
N ALA A 58 12.22 -7.49 -6.35
CA ALA A 58 11.41 -7.39 -5.14
C ALA A 58 11.26 -5.93 -4.67
N ALA A 59 12.34 -5.15 -4.70
CA ALA A 59 12.33 -3.73 -4.37
C ALA A 59 11.44 -2.92 -5.34
N VAL A 60 11.53 -3.18 -6.64
CA VAL A 60 10.70 -2.51 -7.65
C VAL A 60 9.22 -2.82 -7.42
N VAL A 61 8.85 -4.09 -7.26
CA VAL A 61 7.45 -4.48 -7.04
C VAL A 61 6.92 -3.93 -5.72
N GLY A 62 7.70 -4.03 -4.63
CA GLY A 62 7.34 -3.45 -3.34
C GLY A 62 7.16 -1.93 -3.41
N GLY A 63 8.03 -1.25 -4.15
CA GLY A 63 7.95 0.18 -4.39
C GLY A 63 6.70 0.59 -5.16
N ILE A 64 6.35 -0.13 -6.23
CA ILE A 64 5.12 0.11 -7.02
C ILE A 64 3.87 -0.07 -6.15
N TRP A 65 3.81 -1.16 -5.37
CA TRP A 65 2.68 -1.42 -4.48
C TRP A 65 2.55 -0.36 -3.40
N LEU A 66 3.65 0.05 -2.78
CA LEU A 66 3.66 1.10 -1.76
C LEU A 66 3.21 2.44 -2.35
N ALA A 67 3.74 2.81 -3.53
CA ALA A 67 3.33 4.02 -4.23
C ALA A 67 1.83 4.01 -4.55
N SER A 68 1.31 2.91 -5.10
CA SER A 68 -0.12 2.75 -5.38
C SER A 68 -0.97 2.91 -4.12
N TYR A 69 -0.59 2.28 -3.01
CA TYR A 69 -1.27 2.42 -1.74
C TYR A 69 -1.28 3.88 -1.26
N VAL A 70 -0.13 4.55 -1.28
CA VAL A 70 0.00 5.95 -0.85
C VAL A 70 -0.84 6.89 -1.73
N MET A 71 -0.85 6.68 -3.04
CA MET A 71 -1.67 7.47 -3.97
C MET A 71 -3.17 7.29 -3.70
N ASN A 72 -3.63 6.05 -3.46
CA ASN A 72 -5.03 5.77 -3.15
C ASN A 72 -5.44 6.41 -1.82
N VAL A 73 -4.60 6.33 -0.78
CA VAL A 73 -4.84 6.99 0.52
C VAL A 73 -4.91 8.51 0.35
N ARG A 74 -4.00 9.11 -0.43
CA ARG A 74 -4.01 10.56 -0.70
C ARG A 74 -5.28 10.97 -1.46
N LYS A 75 -5.70 10.21 -2.47
CA LYS A 75 -6.94 10.47 -3.21
C LYS A 75 -8.15 10.40 -2.28
N PHE A 76 -8.24 9.36 -1.44
CA PHE A 76 -9.30 9.21 -0.45
C PHE A 76 -9.37 10.41 0.51
N ARG A 77 -8.23 10.78 1.10
CA ARG A 77 -8.14 11.93 2.03
C ARG A 77 -8.55 13.25 1.37
N LYS A 78 -8.18 13.46 0.11
CA LYS A 78 -8.56 14.66 -0.65
C LYS A 78 -10.07 14.72 -0.87
N LEU A 79 -10.69 13.60 -1.23
CA LEU A 79 -12.13 13.54 -1.50
C LEU A 79 -12.95 13.63 -0.22
N ILE A 80 -12.55 12.91 0.83
CA ILE A 80 -13.25 12.91 2.12
C ILE A 80 -13.10 14.23 2.85
N ALA A 81 -12.15 15.10 2.51
CA ALA A 81 -12.01 16.43 3.14
C ALA A 81 -13.01 17.48 2.59
N LYS A 82 -13.76 17.20 1.51
CA LYS A 82 -14.66 18.19 0.91
C LYS A 82 -15.74 18.67 1.92
N PRO A 83 -15.98 19.99 2.07
CA PRO A 83 -16.92 20.54 3.06
C PRO A 83 -18.38 20.53 2.58
N SER A 84 -18.62 20.62 1.27
CA SER A 84 -19.98 20.70 0.70
C SER A 84 -20.60 19.31 0.49
N LYS A 85 -21.86 19.14 0.93
CA LYS A 85 -22.66 17.92 0.72
C LYS A 85 -22.83 17.57 -0.76
N ALA A 86 -23.11 18.56 -1.61
CA ALA A 86 -23.29 18.33 -3.05
C ALA A 86 -21.99 17.86 -3.71
N ALA A 87 -20.85 18.46 -3.33
CA ALA A 87 -19.53 18.06 -3.82
C ALA A 87 -19.09 16.68 -3.30
N PHE A 88 -19.60 16.26 -2.12
CA PHE A 88 -19.39 14.93 -1.57
C PHE A 88 -20.22 13.87 -2.30
N ILE A 89 -21.51 14.13 -2.55
CA ILE A 89 -22.40 13.21 -3.28
C ILE A 89 -21.87 12.96 -4.70
N LYS A 90 -21.38 13.99 -5.39
CA LYS A 90 -20.82 13.86 -6.74
C LYS A 90 -19.65 12.87 -6.82
N GLU A 91 -18.85 12.76 -5.76
CA GLU A 91 -17.65 11.92 -5.71
C GLU A 91 -17.87 10.67 -4.86
N LEU A 92 -19.11 10.39 -4.43
CA LEU A 92 -19.40 9.36 -3.44
C LEU A 92 -19.01 7.98 -3.96
N ASP A 93 -19.33 7.68 -5.21
CA ASP A 93 -18.99 6.42 -5.87
C ASP A 93 -17.47 6.20 -5.89
N ASP A 94 -16.70 7.24 -6.22
CA ASP A 94 -15.23 7.23 -6.21
C ASP A 94 -14.68 6.99 -4.80
N LEU A 95 -15.33 7.56 -3.79
CA LEU A 95 -14.99 7.43 -2.38
C LEU A 95 -15.29 6.02 -1.86
N GLU A 96 -16.43 5.46 -2.24
CA GLU A 96 -16.84 4.09 -1.91
C GLU A 96 -15.89 3.07 -2.54
N TYR A 97 -15.53 3.26 -3.82
CA TYR A 97 -14.56 2.42 -4.50
C TYR A 97 -13.18 2.47 -3.82
N LEU A 98 -12.70 3.66 -3.46
CA LEU A 98 -11.43 3.80 -2.73
C LEU A 98 -11.51 3.21 -1.33
N ALA A 99 -12.61 3.42 -0.60
CA ALA A 99 -12.82 2.86 0.72
C ALA A 99 -12.79 1.32 0.66
N TRP A 100 -13.43 0.73 -0.35
CA TRP A 100 -13.45 -0.72 -0.57
C TRP A 100 -12.04 -1.28 -0.82
N ARG A 101 -11.21 -0.59 -1.61
CA ARG A 101 -9.81 -0.99 -1.87
C ARG A 101 -8.84 -0.76 -0.71
N LEU A 102 -9.18 0.11 0.23
CA LEU A 102 -8.33 0.49 1.35
C LEU A 102 -8.69 -0.30 2.62
N PRO A 103 -7.81 -0.30 3.66
CA PRO A 103 -8.13 -0.93 4.95
C PRO A 103 -9.45 -0.45 5.55
N MET A 104 -10.10 -1.31 6.35
CA MET A 104 -11.42 -1.09 6.99
C MET A 104 -11.58 0.29 7.65
N LYS A 105 -10.51 0.86 8.22
CA LYS A 105 -10.55 2.19 8.82
C LYS A 105 -11.09 3.28 7.88
N PHE A 106 -10.83 3.18 6.58
CA PHE A 106 -11.29 4.17 5.60
C PHE A 106 -12.79 4.02 5.28
N GLU A 107 -13.33 2.81 5.34
CA GLU A 107 -14.79 2.60 5.28
C GLU A 107 -15.49 3.20 6.50
N ASN A 108 -14.91 3.03 7.70
CA ASN A 108 -15.44 3.62 8.92
C ASN A 108 -15.44 5.16 8.86
N GLU A 109 -14.36 5.75 8.35
CA GLU A 109 -14.27 7.21 8.11
C GLU A 109 -15.35 7.68 7.12
N LEU A 110 -15.54 6.95 6.01
CA LEU A 110 -16.56 7.25 5.01
C LEU A 110 -17.97 7.17 5.60
N MET A 111 -18.27 6.12 6.38
CA MET A 111 -19.55 5.93 7.04
C MET A 111 -19.83 7.04 8.07
N ALA A 112 -18.84 7.44 8.85
CA ALA A 112 -18.96 8.57 9.78
C ALA A 112 -19.32 9.87 9.03
N LYS A 113 -18.68 10.11 7.88
CA LYS A 113 -18.96 11.30 7.06
C LYS A 113 -20.33 11.23 6.35
N LYS A 114 -20.77 10.06 5.88
CA LYS A 114 -22.14 9.86 5.37
C LYS A 114 -23.17 10.20 6.42
N LYS A 115 -22.98 9.71 7.66
CA LYS A 115 -23.85 10.01 8.80
C LYS A 115 -23.90 11.50 9.12
N HIS A 116 -22.77 12.20 9.08
CA HIS A 116 -22.71 13.67 9.26
C HIS A 116 -23.58 14.43 8.24
N PHE A 117 -23.66 13.96 6.99
CA PHE A 117 -24.49 14.57 5.95
C PHE A 117 -25.94 14.04 5.91
N GLY A 118 -26.32 13.15 6.83
CA GLY A 118 -27.64 12.51 6.84
C GLY A 118 -27.86 11.57 5.66
N LEU A 119 -26.80 10.98 5.11
CA LEU A 119 -26.85 9.97 4.05
C LEU A 119 -26.91 8.57 4.68
N LYS A 120 -27.63 7.65 4.04
CA LYS A 120 -27.74 6.24 4.46
C LYS A 120 -26.47 5.45 4.16
#